data_AF-C0ZQT5-F1
#
_entry.id   AF-C0ZQT5-F1
#
_cell.length_a   1.000
_cell.length_b   1.000
_cell.length_c   1.000
_cell.angle_alpha   90.00
_cell.angle_beta   90.00
_cell.angle_gamma   90.00
#
_symmetry.space_group_name_H-M   'P 1'
#
loop_
_entity.id
_entity.type
_entity.pdbx_description
1 polymer ?
#
loop_
_entity_poly.entity_id
_entity_poly.type
_entity_poly.pdbx_seq_one_letter_code
_entity_poly.pdbx_strand_id
1 'polypeptide(L)'
;MGPANEKAIDGFSQWAAERNSTYALGSTPAEVRALIEKLISDAATTPIQIGDYAVDDHVLPFLMYVNGTGDTEKESEAFAQVLVQLRELAAGKTVEDIHPQLTGLMQAWFQTELGTGPDYAGTIAIVCGDVSMPSDPAWYRNKLEEHRGDQPIFAGTHNTIMPCAFWRSEAPKRIDIDNNVPALQIQATGDTRTTYDEGLGMHEAMKGSRLVTVPGRTHAVFPGYANTCANAAVNSYLLDGSLPAEDVVCES
;
A
#
# COMPACT_ATOMS: atom_id res chain seq x y z
N MET A 1 6.50 -6.61 -1.42
CA MET A 1 5.67 -5.38 -1.40
C MET A 1 6.39 -4.12 -1.91
N GLY A 2 7.59 -3.76 -1.43
CA GLY A 2 8.31 -2.53 -1.85
C GLY A 2 8.29 -2.21 -3.35
N PRO A 3 8.71 -3.12 -4.24
CA PRO A 3 8.64 -2.89 -5.69
C PRO A 3 7.22 -2.64 -6.23
N ALA A 4 6.19 -3.27 -5.65
CA ALA A 4 4.80 -3.03 -6.03
C ALA A 4 4.34 -1.63 -5.61
N ASN A 5 4.76 -1.14 -4.44
CA ASN A 5 4.49 0.23 -4.01
C ASN A 5 5.22 1.27 -4.87
N GLU A 6 6.47 1.01 -5.28
CA GLU A 6 7.19 1.90 -6.22
C GLU A 6 6.47 1.99 -7.57
N LYS A 7 6.07 0.84 -8.13
CA LYS A 7 5.28 0.77 -9.37
C LYS A 7 3.93 1.47 -9.24
N ALA A 8 3.33 1.46 -8.05
CA ALA A 8 2.10 2.19 -7.78
C ALA A 8 2.29 3.71 -7.91
N ILE A 9 3.39 4.23 -7.36
CA ILE A 9 3.76 5.64 -7.52
C ILE A 9 4.08 5.99 -8.97
N ASP A 10 4.72 5.10 -9.72
CA ASP A 10 4.96 5.31 -11.16
C ASP A 10 3.64 5.40 -11.94
N GLY A 11 2.70 4.49 -11.66
CA GLY A 11 1.38 4.49 -12.29
C GLY A 11 0.56 5.73 -11.94
N PHE A 12 0.60 6.18 -10.67
CA PHE A 12 0.01 7.46 -10.29
C PHE A 12 0.70 8.65 -10.99
N SER A 13 2.03 8.64 -11.08
CA SER A 13 2.80 9.71 -11.72
C SER A 13 2.43 9.86 -13.19
N GLN A 14 2.16 8.75 -13.88
CA GLN A 14 1.63 8.78 -15.25
C GLN A 14 0.26 9.47 -15.31
N TRP A 15 -0.68 9.07 -14.45
CA TRP A 15 -2.02 9.66 -14.39
C TRP A 15 -1.98 11.17 -14.07
N ALA A 16 -1.11 11.57 -13.14
CA ALA A 16 -1.00 12.95 -12.67
C ALA A 16 -0.35 13.87 -13.71
N ALA A 17 0.63 13.37 -14.47
CA ALA A 17 1.31 14.14 -15.50
C ALA A 17 0.35 14.58 -16.62
N GLU A 18 -0.57 13.71 -17.02
CA GLU A 18 -1.64 14.04 -17.98
C GLU A 18 -2.59 15.14 -17.48
N ARG A 19 -2.60 15.40 -16.17
CA ARG A 19 -3.46 16.38 -15.48
C ARG A 19 -2.66 17.54 -14.88
N ASN A 20 -1.47 17.82 -15.42
CA ASN A 20 -0.59 18.87 -14.91
C ASN A 20 -1.25 20.26 -14.91
N SER A 21 -2.13 20.56 -15.87
CA SER A 21 -2.87 21.83 -15.90
C SER A 21 -3.80 22.02 -14.69
N THR A 22 -4.18 20.93 -14.02
CA THR A 22 -5.08 20.92 -12.86
C THR A 22 -4.29 20.94 -11.56
N TYR A 23 -3.31 20.04 -11.40
CA TYR A 23 -2.61 19.85 -10.12
C TYR A 23 -1.22 20.50 -10.05
N ALA A 24 -0.63 20.85 -11.20
CA ALA A 24 0.72 21.40 -11.31
C ALA A 24 1.80 20.56 -10.60
N LEU A 25 1.65 19.23 -10.55
CA LEU A 25 2.59 18.32 -9.89
C LEU A 25 3.80 17.96 -10.76
N GLY A 26 3.75 18.27 -12.06
CA GLY A 26 4.76 17.87 -13.04
C GLY A 26 4.08 17.55 -14.37
N SER A 27 4.70 17.95 -15.48
CA SER A 27 4.20 17.72 -16.84
C SER A 27 4.61 16.37 -17.43
N THR A 28 5.52 15.66 -16.76
CA THR A 28 5.95 14.31 -17.11
C THR A 28 5.87 13.39 -15.89
N PRO A 29 5.73 12.05 -16.08
CA PRO A 29 5.72 11.12 -14.96
C PRO A 29 6.99 11.22 -14.10
N ALA A 30 8.14 11.46 -14.74
CA ALA A 30 9.41 11.65 -14.03
C ALA A 30 9.43 12.90 -13.14
N GLU A 31 8.82 14.01 -13.58
CA GLU A 31 8.70 15.23 -12.78
C GLU A 31 7.80 15.03 -11.56
N VAL A 32 6.67 14.33 -11.72
CA VAL A 32 5.76 14.03 -10.60
C VAL A 32 6.44 13.12 -9.58
N ARG A 33 7.12 12.05 -10.03
CA ARG A 33 7.87 11.18 -9.14
C ARG A 33 8.99 11.93 -8.41
N ALA A 34 9.76 12.75 -9.13
CA ALA A 34 10.82 13.56 -8.54
C ALA A 34 10.28 14.55 -7.50
N LEU A 35 9.08 15.11 -7.69
CA LEU A 35 8.43 15.94 -6.68
C LEU A 35 8.17 15.14 -5.39
N ILE A 36 7.63 13.92 -5.49
CA ILE A 36 7.35 13.05 -4.33
C ILE A 36 8.65 12.72 -3.58
N GLU A 37 9.67 12.26 -4.31
CA GLU A 37 10.99 11.95 -3.72
C GLU A 37 11.62 13.18 -3.07
N LYS A 38 11.48 14.36 -3.70
CA LYS A 38 11.98 15.62 -3.15
C LYS A 38 11.25 16.02 -1.86
N LEU A 39 9.92 15.89 -1.81
CA LEU A 39 9.15 16.17 -0.59
C LEU A 39 9.64 15.30 0.57
N ILE A 40 9.90 14.02 0.33
CA ILE A 40 10.45 13.10 1.34
C ILE A 40 11.86 13.51 1.76
N SER A 41 12.75 13.75 0.79
CA SER A 41 14.13 14.13 1.10
C SER A 41 14.24 15.47 1.83
N ASP A 42 13.43 16.46 1.48
CA ASP A 42 13.44 17.77 2.14
C ASP A 42 12.91 17.66 3.58
N ALA A 43 11.87 16.83 3.79
CA ALA A 43 11.23 16.64 5.10
C ALA A 43 12.18 16.06 6.17
N ALA A 44 13.27 15.38 5.75
CA ALA A 44 14.34 14.92 6.65
C ALA A 44 15.05 16.06 7.40
N THR A 45 15.08 17.25 6.80
CA THR A 45 15.76 18.43 7.37
C THR A 45 14.78 19.53 7.76
N THR A 46 13.69 19.66 7.02
CA THR A 46 12.64 20.65 7.24
C THR A 46 11.30 19.95 7.27
N PRO A 47 10.87 19.41 8.42
CA PRO A 47 9.60 18.71 8.55
C PRO A 47 8.42 19.60 8.12
N ILE A 48 7.51 19.03 7.34
CA ILE A 48 6.31 19.70 6.85
C ILE A 48 5.33 19.84 8.02
N GLN A 49 4.92 21.08 8.32
CA GLN A 49 3.94 21.34 9.38
C GLN A 49 2.52 21.15 8.84
N ILE A 50 1.73 20.31 9.49
CA ILE A 50 0.33 20.03 9.18
C ILE A 50 -0.47 20.23 10.45
N GLY A 51 -1.04 21.42 10.65
CA GLY A 51 -1.61 21.79 11.95
C GLY A 51 -0.55 21.72 13.05
N ASP A 52 -0.80 20.91 14.09
CA ASP A 52 0.11 20.70 15.22
C ASP A 52 1.15 19.59 14.97
N TYR A 53 1.13 18.94 13.80
CA TYR A 53 1.98 17.80 13.48
C TYR A 53 3.16 18.20 12.61
N ALA A 54 4.35 17.71 12.97
CA ALA A 54 5.54 17.79 12.15
C ALA A 54 5.73 16.45 11.42
N VAL A 55 5.65 16.48 10.09
CA VAL A 55 5.80 15.30 9.22
C VAL A 55 7.19 15.31 8.59
N ASP A 56 8.00 14.32 8.93
CA ASP A 56 9.36 14.14 8.44
C ASP A 56 9.45 13.03 7.37
N ASP A 57 10.68 12.68 7.00
CA ASP A 57 11.01 11.62 6.05
C ASP A 57 10.69 10.20 6.55
N HIS A 58 10.37 10.01 7.83
CA HIS A 58 9.95 8.72 8.38
C HIS A 58 8.43 8.54 8.27
N VAL A 59 7.67 9.64 8.34
CA VAL A 59 6.19 9.62 8.25
C VAL A 59 5.70 9.77 6.81
N LEU A 60 6.37 10.58 5.99
CA LEU A 60 5.88 10.90 4.65
C LEU A 60 5.80 9.67 3.70
N PRO A 61 6.75 8.73 3.70
CA PRO A 61 6.61 7.48 2.94
C PRO A 61 5.39 6.66 3.36
N PHE A 62 4.96 6.71 4.63
CA PHE A 62 3.75 6.04 5.08
C PHE A 62 2.48 6.68 4.49
N LEU A 63 2.47 8.01 4.31
CA LEU A 63 1.38 8.71 3.61
C LEU A 63 1.26 8.23 2.16
N MET A 64 2.40 8.06 1.48
CA MET A 64 2.43 7.50 0.11
C MET A 64 1.97 6.04 0.10
N TYR A 65 2.40 5.26 1.09
CA TYR A 65 2.01 3.86 1.26
C TYR A 65 0.49 3.72 1.39
N VAL A 66 -0.18 4.60 2.13
CA VAL A 66 -1.63 4.53 2.36
C VAL A 66 -2.45 5.10 1.20
N ASN A 67 -2.06 6.24 0.64
CA ASN A 67 -2.90 6.95 -0.34
C ASN A 67 -2.51 6.68 -1.80
N GLY A 68 -1.28 6.23 -2.07
CA GLY A 68 -0.74 6.06 -3.43
C GLY A 68 -1.03 4.70 -4.06
N THR A 69 -1.99 3.93 -3.53
CA THR A 69 -2.17 2.51 -3.89
C THR A 69 -3.30 2.24 -4.86
N GLY A 70 -4.31 3.10 -4.93
CA GLY A 70 -5.47 2.94 -5.82
C GLY A 70 -5.24 3.54 -7.20
N ASP A 71 -5.89 3.03 -8.24
CA ASP A 71 -5.95 3.63 -9.58
C ASP A 71 -7.35 4.07 -10.02
N THR A 72 -8.34 4.05 -9.13
CA THR A 72 -9.61 4.70 -9.44
C THR A 72 -9.41 6.20 -9.58
N GLU A 73 -10.22 6.87 -10.42
CA GLU A 73 -10.13 8.32 -10.61
C GLU A 73 -10.26 9.04 -9.25
N LYS A 74 -11.23 8.63 -8.42
CA LYS A 74 -11.45 9.22 -7.09
C LYS A 74 -10.23 9.11 -6.17
N GLU A 75 -9.57 7.95 -6.14
CA GLU A 75 -8.37 7.75 -5.31
C GLU A 75 -7.20 8.57 -5.84
N SER A 76 -7.02 8.60 -7.16
CA SER A 76 -5.95 9.37 -7.81
C SER A 76 -6.14 10.89 -7.63
N GLU A 77 -7.37 11.40 -7.78
CA GLU A 77 -7.71 12.80 -7.51
C GLU A 77 -7.43 13.17 -6.04
N ALA A 78 -7.86 12.33 -5.10
CA ALA A 78 -7.65 12.56 -3.67
C ALA A 78 -6.14 12.58 -3.33
N PHE A 79 -5.38 11.64 -3.87
CA PHE A 79 -3.93 11.59 -3.65
C PHE A 79 -3.21 12.79 -4.28
N ALA A 80 -3.61 13.22 -5.48
CA ALA A 80 -3.06 14.43 -6.11
C ALA A 80 -3.36 15.69 -5.29
N GLN A 81 -4.58 15.83 -4.75
CA GLN A 81 -4.92 16.94 -3.85
C GLN A 81 -4.07 16.94 -2.57
N VAL A 82 -3.84 15.75 -1.98
CA VAL A 82 -2.94 15.60 -0.83
C VAL A 82 -1.52 16.06 -1.18
N LEU A 83 -0.98 15.64 -2.33
CA LEU A 83 0.36 16.06 -2.78
C LEU A 83 0.44 17.57 -3.06
N VAL A 84 -0.61 18.18 -3.61
CA VAL A 84 -0.71 19.63 -3.77
C VAL A 84 -0.60 20.33 -2.42
N GLN A 85 -1.37 19.90 -1.42
CA GLN A 85 -1.33 20.49 -0.08
C GLN A 85 0.04 20.29 0.59
N LEU A 86 0.63 19.10 0.49
CA LEU A 86 1.98 18.82 1.01
C LEU A 86 3.03 19.75 0.38
N ARG A 87 2.98 19.96 -0.95
CA ARG A 87 3.85 20.90 -1.65
C ARG A 87 3.67 22.34 -1.16
N GLU A 88 2.44 22.78 -0.93
CA GLU A 88 2.16 24.12 -0.43
C GLU A 88 2.63 24.34 1.01
N LEU A 89 2.37 23.38 1.89
CA LEU A 89 2.83 23.38 3.28
C LEU A 89 4.35 23.33 3.36
N ALA A 90 5.01 22.50 2.55
CA ALA A 90 6.47 22.45 2.44
C ALA A 90 7.08 23.78 1.98
N ALA A 91 6.34 24.56 1.17
CA ALA A 91 6.72 25.91 0.77
C ALA A 91 6.39 26.98 1.83
N GLY A 92 5.91 26.60 3.01
CA GLY A 92 5.55 27.51 4.10
C GLY A 92 4.24 28.27 3.88
N LYS A 93 3.38 27.82 2.95
CA LYS A 93 2.05 28.42 2.75
C LYS A 93 1.07 27.87 3.78
N THR A 94 0.06 28.68 4.10
CA THR A 94 -1.10 28.23 4.87
C THR A 94 -2.10 27.51 3.96
N VAL A 95 -2.57 26.34 4.40
CA VAL A 95 -3.69 25.61 3.79
C VAL A 95 -4.82 25.60 4.81
N GLU A 96 -5.93 26.29 4.53
CA GLU A 96 -7.05 26.45 5.48
C GLU A 96 -7.88 25.16 5.60
N ASP A 97 -8.17 24.50 4.48
CA ASP A 97 -8.98 23.28 4.41
C ASP A 97 -8.12 22.05 4.12
N ILE A 98 -7.51 21.47 5.16
CA ILE A 98 -6.70 20.24 5.02
C ILE A 98 -7.58 19.08 4.56
N HIS A 99 -7.13 18.38 3.52
CA HIS A 99 -7.86 17.29 2.90
C HIS A 99 -8.13 16.18 3.94
N PRO A 100 -9.36 15.60 4.00
CA PRO A 100 -9.72 14.62 5.02
C PRO A 100 -8.79 13.40 5.13
N GLN A 101 -8.23 12.92 4.02
CA GLN A 101 -7.25 11.83 4.06
C GLN A 101 -5.98 12.25 4.81
N LEU A 102 -5.50 13.48 4.61
CA LEU A 102 -4.30 13.97 5.29
C LEU A 102 -4.57 14.14 6.79
N THR A 103 -5.71 14.74 7.16
CA THR A 103 -6.16 14.85 8.56
C THR A 103 -6.30 13.48 9.22
N GLY A 104 -6.98 12.54 8.57
CA GLY A 104 -7.20 11.19 9.10
C GLY A 104 -5.90 10.41 9.31
N LEU A 105 -4.93 10.58 8.41
CA LEU A 105 -3.60 9.98 8.55
C LEU A 105 -2.79 10.59 9.69
N MET A 106 -2.87 11.91 9.90
CA MET A 106 -2.22 12.55 11.05
C MET A 106 -2.79 12.01 12.38
N GLN A 107 -4.12 11.88 12.46
CA GLN A 107 -4.76 11.27 13.63
C GLN A 107 -4.35 9.81 13.80
N ALA A 108 -4.37 9.03 12.73
CA ALA A 108 -4.01 7.61 12.78
C ALA A 108 -2.56 7.38 13.23
N TRP A 109 -1.64 8.29 12.91
CA TRP A 109 -0.22 8.19 13.24
C TRP A 109 0.13 8.80 14.60
N PHE A 110 -0.38 10.00 14.90
CA PHE A 110 0.03 10.78 16.07
C PHE A 110 -0.97 10.75 17.24
N GLN A 111 -2.21 10.31 17.02
CA GLN A 111 -3.27 10.26 18.03
C GLN A 111 -3.94 8.88 18.07
N THR A 112 -3.11 7.84 18.19
CA THR A 112 -3.59 6.44 18.14
C THR A 112 -4.65 6.11 19.19
N GLU A 113 -4.65 6.81 20.32
CA GLU A 113 -5.64 6.70 21.40
C GLU A 113 -7.06 7.08 20.96
N LEU A 114 -7.22 7.83 19.86
CA LEU A 114 -8.52 8.22 19.33
C LEU A 114 -9.21 7.14 18.50
N GLY A 115 -8.56 5.98 18.29
CA GLY A 115 -9.26 4.81 17.77
C GLY A 115 -8.38 3.76 17.09
N THR A 116 -7.24 4.13 16.50
CA THR A 116 -6.41 3.20 15.72
C THR A 116 -5.44 2.38 16.57
N GLY A 117 -5.18 2.79 17.80
CA GLY A 117 -4.21 2.17 18.71
C GLY A 117 -4.48 0.70 18.98
N PRO A 118 -5.71 0.31 19.42
CA PRO A 118 -6.05 -1.10 19.62
C PRO A 118 -5.87 -1.96 18.37
N ASP A 119 -6.27 -1.46 17.19
CA ASP A 119 -6.19 -2.19 15.92
C ASP A 119 -4.74 -2.40 15.48
N TYR A 120 -3.90 -1.35 15.55
CA TYR A 120 -2.48 -1.47 15.22
C TYR A 120 -1.73 -2.35 16.22
N ALA A 121 -2.00 -2.20 17.52
CA ALA A 121 -1.38 -3.03 18.54
C ALA A 121 -1.74 -4.51 18.36
N GLY A 122 -3.02 -4.81 18.08
CA GLY A 122 -3.49 -6.16 17.77
C GLY A 122 -2.84 -6.73 16.51
N THR A 123 -2.79 -5.93 15.43
CA THR A 123 -2.16 -6.33 14.16
C THR A 123 -0.69 -6.67 14.34
N ILE A 124 0.07 -5.80 15.02
CA ILE A 124 1.49 -6.03 15.28
C ILE A 124 1.69 -7.28 16.15
N ALA A 125 0.87 -7.49 17.18
CA ALA A 125 0.98 -8.68 18.02
C ALA A 125 0.76 -9.99 17.23
N ILE A 126 -0.20 -10.00 16.30
CA ILE A 126 -0.48 -11.16 15.44
C ILE A 126 0.67 -11.36 14.44
N VAL A 127 1.03 -10.34 13.67
CA VAL A 127 2.08 -10.43 12.64
C VAL A 127 3.43 -10.85 13.24
N CYS A 128 3.80 -10.31 14.40
CA CYS A 128 5.03 -10.70 15.07
C CYS A 128 4.96 -12.09 15.72
N GLY A 129 3.75 -12.57 16.03
CA GLY A 129 3.51 -13.92 16.55
C GLY A 129 3.51 -15.00 15.47
N ASP A 130 3.14 -14.67 14.23
CA ASP A 130 2.99 -15.64 13.14
C ASP A 130 4.32 -16.10 12.54
N VAL A 131 5.35 -15.24 12.58
CA VAL A 131 6.67 -15.51 11.99
C VAL A 131 7.81 -14.94 12.84
N SER A 132 8.92 -15.68 12.92
CA SER A 132 10.13 -15.18 13.58
C SER A 132 10.91 -14.25 12.65
N MET A 133 11.23 -13.05 13.13
CA MET A 133 12.06 -12.08 12.42
C MET A 133 13.49 -12.05 12.96
N PRO A 134 14.49 -11.71 12.14
CA PRO A 134 15.87 -11.56 12.61
C PRO A 134 15.98 -10.53 13.74
N SER A 135 16.71 -10.85 14.81
CA SER A 135 16.91 -9.92 15.94
C SER A 135 18.13 -9.00 15.78
N ASP A 136 19.02 -9.30 14.83
CA ASP A 136 20.23 -8.53 14.57
C ASP A 136 19.92 -7.25 13.76
N PRO A 137 20.15 -6.03 14.31
CA PRO A 137 19.96 -4.78 13.58
C PRO A 137 20.79 -4.67 12.30
N ALA A 138 21.91 -5.39 12.18
CA ALA A 138 22.71 -5.39 10.96
C ALA A 138 21.96 -6.01 9.78
N TRP A 139 21.06 -6.98 10.01
CA TRP A 139 20.23 -7.56 8.96
C TRP A 139 19.35 -6.50 8.29
N TYR A 140 18.65 -5.69 9.08
CA TYR A 140 17.78 -4.61 8.60
C TYR A 140 18.57 -3.53 7.87
N ARG A 141 19.72 -3.11 8.43
CA ARG A 141 20.62 -2.16 7.77
C ARG A 141 21.07 -2.66 6.41
N ASN A 142 21.48 -3.92 6.32
CA ASN A 142 21.92 -4.51 5.05
C ASN A 142 20.78 -4.56 4.03
N LYS A 143 19.55 -4.89 4.46
CA LYS A 143 18.37 -4.88 3.59
C LYS A 143 18.00 -3.48 3.11
N LEU A 144 18.10 -2.48 3.97
CA LEU A 144 17.94 -1.08 3.57
C LEU A 144 18.99 -0.67 2.53
N GLU A 145 20.27 -1.00 2.75
CA GLU A 145 21.36 -0.68 1.82
C GLU A 145 21.20 -1.40 0.48
N GLU A 146 20.71 -2.64 0.48
CA GLU A 146 20.39 -3.42 -0.71
C GLU A 146 19.27 -2.76 -1.53
N HIS A 147 18.24 -2.24 -0.86
CA HIS A 147 16.99 -1.82 -1.53
C HIS A 147 16.78 -0.32 -1.68
N ARG A 148 17.57 0.55 -1.04
CA ARG A 148 17.38 2.01 -1.15
C ARG A 148 17.59 2.58 -2.55
N GLY A 149 18.26 1.83 -3.43
CA GLY A 149 18.52 2.23 -4.82
C GLY A 149 17.34 1.97 -5.76
N ASP A 150 16.70 0.81 -5.65
CA ASP A 150 15.54 0.41 -6.45
C ASP A 150 14.19 0.78 -5.80
N GLN A 151 14.19 1.05 -4.49
CA GLN A 151 13.00 1.45 -3.72
C GLN A 151 13.25 2.76 -2.95
N PRO A 152 13.51 3.89 -3.64
CA PRO A 152 13.91 5.14 -2.98
C PRO A 152 12.82 5.74 -2.09
N ILE A 153 11.53 5.43 -2.32
CA ILE A 153 10.41 5.89 -1.48
C ILE A 153 10.18 4.89 -0.34
N PHE A 154 10.23 3.59 -0.64
CA PHE A 154 9.67 2.56 0.25
C PHE A 154 10.68 1.62 0.92
N ALA A 155 11.98 1.70 0.61
CA ALA A 155 12.99 0.85 1.24
C ALA A 155 12.98 1.01 2.77
N GLY A 156 12.91 2.25 3.26
CA GLY A 156 12.81 2.55 4.70
C GLY A 156 11.58 1.92 5.34
N THR A 157 10.41 2.07 4.71
CA THR A 157 9.14 1.52 5.20
C THR A 157 9.16 -0.01 5.31
N HIS A 158 9.76 -0.71 4.36
CA HIS A 158 9.70 -2.17 4.29
C HIS A 158 10.88 -2.89 4.96
N ASN A 159 12.03 -2.23 5.10
CA ASN A 159 13.27 -2.87 5.55
C ASN A 159 13.80 -2.31 6.88
N THR A 160 13.05 -1.41 7.54
CA THR A 160 13.39 -0.94 8.89
C THR A 160 13.14 -2.02 9.95
N ILE A 161 13.76 -1.84 11.11
CA ILE A 161 13.53 -2.71 12.27
C ILE A 161 12.14 -2.43 12.86
N MET A 162 11.38 -3.50 13.07
CA MET A 162 10.02 -3.46 13.61
C MET A 162 9.97 -4.16 14.98
N PRO A 163 8.91 -3.95 15.79
CA PRO A 163 8.75 -4.64 17.08
C PRO A 163 8.93 -6.17 17.01
N CYS A 164 8.67 -6.78 15.85
CA CYS A 164 8.81 -8.22 15.64
C CYS A 164 10.24 -8.74 15.84
N ALA A 165 11.27 -7.92 15.63
CA ALA A 165 12.68 -8.30 15.91
C ALA A 165 12.92 -8.63 17.39
N PHE A 166 12.02 -8.17 18.27
CA PHE A 166 12.10 -8.31 19.72
C PHE A 166 10.96 -9.17 20.28
N TRP A 167 10.14 -9.78 19.41
CA TRP A 167 9.03 -10.63 19.82
C TRP A 167 9.57 -11.94 20.38
N ARG A 168 9.08 -12.32 21.58
CA ARG A 168 9.68 -13.42 22.36
C ARG A 168 9.01 -14.76 22.18
N SER A 169 7.80 -14.78 21.64
CA SER A 169 7.07 -16.03 21.42
C SER A 169 7.67 -16.77 20.23
N GLU A 170 7.74 -18.09 20.34
CA GLU A 170 8.06 -18.93 19.19
C GLU A 170 6.92 -18.84 18.17
N ALA A 171 7.28 -18.68 16.90
CA ALA A 171 6.31 -18.71 15.83
C ALA A 171 5.67 -20.11 15.75
N PRO A 172 4.36 -20.20 15.42
CA PRO A 172 3.72 -21.48 15.20
C PRO A 172 4.43 -22.23 14.08
N LYS A 173 4.35 -23.57 14.12
CA LYS A 173 4.82 -24.38 13.01
C LYS A 173 3.99 -24.02 11.77
N ARG A 174 4.66 -23.64 10.68
CA ARG A 174 4.02 -23.39 9.39
C ARG A 174 3.17 -24.60 8.99
N ILE A 175 1.93 -24.34 8.61
CA ILE A 175 1.03 -25.34 8.05
C ILE A 175 1.22 -25.30 6.53
N ASP A 176 1.53 -26.45 5.95
CA ASP A 176 1.57 -26.58 4.50
C ASP A 176 0.14 -26.64 3.96
N ILE A 177 -0.19 -25.68 3.10
CA ILE A 177 -1.46 -25.66 2.38
C ILE A 177 -1.24 -26.50 1.13
N ASP A 178 -1.78 -27.71 1.13
CA ASP A 178 -1.81 -28.60 -0.02
C ASP A 178 -3.13 -29.37 -0.04
N ASN A 179 -4.19 -28.73 -0.52
CA ASN A 179 -5.51 -29.33 -0.55
C ASN A 179 -6.25 -29.00 -1.86
N ASN A 180 -7.20 -29.86 -2.21
CA ASN A 180 -8.06 -29.73 -3.39
C ASN A 180 -9.44 -29.16 -3.03
N VAL A 181 -9.57 -28.45 -1.90
CA VAL A 181 -10.86 -27.84 -1.51
C VAL A 181 -11.19 -26.76 -2.55
N PRO A 182 -12.38 -26.81 -3.19
CA PRO A 182 -12.80 -25.76 -4.10
C PRO A 182 -12.86 -24.41 -3.39
N ALA A 183 -12.19 -23.41 -3.94
CA ALA A 183 -12.16 -22.05 -3.41
C ALA A 183 -12.04 -21.03 -4.54
N LEU A 184 -12.72 -19.89 -4.41
CA LEU A 184 -12.51 -18.76 -5.31
C LEU A 184 -11.43 -17.86 -4.73
N GLN A 185 -10.38 -17.60 -5.49
CA GLN A 185 -9.38 -16.59 -5.17
C GLN A 185 -9.51 -15.42 -6.14
N ILE A 186 -9.54 -14.20 -5.62
CA ILE A 186 -9.57 -12.97 -6.42
C ILE A 186 -8.30 -12.16 -6.15
N GLN A 187 -7.64 -11.68 -7.21
CA GLN A 187 -6.41 -10.89 -7.08
C GLN A 187 -6.36 -9.76 -8.10
N ALA A 188 -5.97 -8.57 -7.66
CA ALA A 188 -5.61 -7.48 -8.56
C ALA A 188 -4.15 -7.60 -9.00
N THR A 189 -3.87 -7.34 -10.28
CA THR A 189 -2.50 -7.41 -10.82
C THR A 189 -1.55 -6.37 -10.23
N GLY A 190 -2.10 -5.27 -9.70
CA GLY A 190 -1.38 -4.16 -9.10
C GLY A 190 -1.60 -4.04 -7.59
N ASP A 191 -2.08 -5.08 -6.90
CA ASP A 191 -2.21 -5.04 -5.44
C ASP A 191 -0.84 -4.79 -4.79
N THR A 192 -0.80 -3.80 -3.88
CA THR A 192 0.43 -3.35 -3.21
C THR A 192 0.61 -3.95 -1.82
N ARG A 193 -0.40 -4.64 -1.28
CA ARG A 193 -0.42 -5.19 0.09
C ARG A 193 -0.38 -6.71 0.09
N THR A 194 -1.08 -7.33 -0.86
CA THR A 194 -1.01 -8.76 -1.15
C THR A 194 -0.70 -8.90 -2.61
N THR A 195 0.60 -8.87 -2.94
CA THR A 195 1.04 -8.69 -4.34
C THR A 195 0.54 -9.83 -5.22
N TYR A 196 0.34 -9.54 -6.51
CA TYR A 196 -0.15 -10.55 -7.46
C TYR A 196 0.70 -11.83 -7.44
N ASP A 197 2.03 -11.70 -7.38
CA ASP A 197 2.96 -12.83 -7.31
C ASP A 197 2.77 -13.67 -6.03
N GLU A 198 2.56 -13.03 -4.87
CA GLU A 198 2.21 -13.73 -3.62
C GLU A 198 0.85 -14.43 -3.73
N GLY A 199 -0.10 -13.79 -4.41
CA GLY A 199 -1.39 -14.37 -4.76
C GLY A 199 -1.26 -15.61 -5.65
N LEU A 200 -0.41 -15.59 -6.67
CA LEU A 200 -0.13 -16.76 -7.50
C LEU A 200 0.45 -17.91 -6.68
N GLY A 201 1.39 -17.63 -5.76
CA GLY A 201 1.92 -18.65 -4.85
C GLY A 201 0.84 -19.28 -3.95
N MET A 202 -0.14 -18.48 -3.48
CA MET A 202 -1.28 -19.01 -2.72
C MET A 202 -2.20 -19.87 -3.59
N HIS A 203 -2.43 -19.46 -4.83
CA HIS A 203 -3.24 -20.23 -5.79
C HIS A 203 -2.58 -21.58 -6.12
N GLU A 204 -1.25 -21.61 -6.31
CA GLU A 204 -0.48 -22.84 -6.50
C GLU A 204 -0.57 -23.80 -5.29
N ALA A 205 -0.57 -23.26 -4.08
CA ALA A 205 -0.74 -24.04 -2.85
C ALA A 205 -2.18 -24.57 -2.68
N MET A 206 -3.18 -23.76 -3.02
CA MET A 206 -4.60 -24.14 -3.02
C MET A 206 -5.00 -24.80 -4.35
N LYS A 207 -4.55 -26.04 -4.57
CA LYS A 207 -4.75 -26.80 -5.83
C LYS A 207 -6.21 -26.92 -6.29
N GLY A 208 -7.18 -26.79 -5.38
CA GLY A 208 -8.61 -26.80 -5.71
C GLY A 208 -9.18 -25.43 -6.12
N SER A 209 -8.39 -24.37 -6.03
CA SER A 209 -8.88 -23.00 -6.24
C SER A 209 -9.08 -22.64 -7.71
N ARG A 210 -9.86 -21.59 -7.95
CA ARG A 210 -9.98 -20.89 -9.23
C ARG A 210 -9.62 -19.44 -9.04
N LEU A 211 -8.71 -18.95 -9.86
CA LEU A 211 -8.21 -17.58 -9.81
C LEU A 211 -9.03 -16.67 -10.71
N VAL A 212 -9.54 -15.59 -10.14
CA VAL A 212 -10.08 -14.42 -10.83
C VAL A 212 -9.01 -13.33 -10.76
N THR A 213 -8.36 -13.07 -11.89
CA THR A 213 -7.38 -11.98 -12.03
C THR A 213 -8.09 -10.72 -12.49
N VAL A 214 -7.83 -9.60 -11.82
CA VAL A 214 -8.38 -8.29 -12.18
C VAL A 214 -7.24 -7.34 -12.55
N PRO A 215 -7.14 -6.91 -13.83
CA PRO A 215 -6.24 -5.85 -14.22
C PRO A 215 -6.60 -4.55 -13.50
N GLY A 216 -5.64 -3.98 -12.77
CA GLY A 216 -5.84 -2.78 -11.99
C GLY A 216 -4.98 -2.74 -10.74
N ARG A 217 -4.95 -1.58 -10.10
CA ARG A 217 -4.16 -1.28 -8.91
C ARG A 217 -5.10 -0.95 -7.75
N THR A 218 -5.43 -1.98 -6.97
CA THR A 218 -6.28 -1.84 -5.79
C THR A 218 -5.91 -2.92 -4.79
N HIS A 219 -6.21 -2.67 -3.51
CA HIS A 219 -6.15 -3.68 -2.48
C HIS A 219 -7.57 -4.01 -2.03
N ALA A 220 -7.90 -5.31 -2.00
CA ALA A 220 -9.25 -5.83 -1.79
C ALA A 220 -10.24 -5.46 -2.92
N VAL A 221 -10.16 -6.19 -4.04
CA VAL A 221 -11.01 -5.98 -5.23
C VAL A 221 -12.51 -6.01 -4.90
N PHE A 222 -12.99 -7.02 -4.18
CA PHE A 222 -14.41 -7.16 -3.86
C PHE A 222 -14.74 -6.57 -2.49
N PRO A 223 -15.86 -5.82 -2.32
CA PRO A 223 -16.82 -5.40 -3.34
C PRO A 223 -16.52 -3.99 -3.91
N GLY A 224 -15.42 -3.36 -3.51
CA GLY A 224 -15.19 -1.93 -3.67
C GLY A 224 -14.64 -1.49 -5.03
N TYR A 225 -13.94 -2.37 -5.75
CA TYR A 225 -13.40 -2.09 -7.07
C TYR A 225 -14.41 -2.46 -8.15
N ALA A 226 -14.71 -1.51 -9.04
CA ALA A 226 -15.73 -1.68 -10.06
C ALA A 226 -15.27 -2.65 -11.15
N ASN A 227 -15.64 -3.92 -11.03
CA ASN A 227 -15.41 -4.95 -12.03
C ASN A 227 -16.57 -5.95 -12.04
N THR A 228 -17.42 -5.85 -13.06
CA THR A 228 -18.64 -6.63 -13.21
C THR A 228 -18.38 -8.13 -13.37
N CYS A 229 -17.36 -8.53 -14.14
CA CYS A 229 -16.96 -9.92 -14.28
C CYS A 229 -16.52 -10.52 -12.93
N ALA A 230 -15.65 -9.82 -12.19
CA ALA A 230 -15.14 -10.32 -10.92
C ALA A 230 -16.23 -10.34 -9.83
N ASN A 231 -17.07 -9.31 -9.78
CA ASN A 231 -18.22 -9.25 -8.89
C ASN A 231 -19.22 -10.37 -9.19
N ALA A 232 -19.46 -10.69 -10.47
CA ALA A 232 -20.32 -11.81 -10.84
C ALA A 232 -19.74 -13.15 -10.36
N ALA A 233 -18.44 -13.39 -10.57
CA ALA A 233 -17.77 -14.61 -10.11
C ALA A 233 -17.84 -14.76 -8.58
N VAL A 234 -17.55 -13.70 -7.83
CA VAL A 234 -17.65 -13.71 -6.36
C VAL A 234 -19.08 -13.94 -5.90
N ASN A 235 -20.06 -13.24 -6.48
CA ASN A 235 -21.46 -13.40 -6.10
C ASN A 235 -21.99 -14.80 -6.41
N SER A 236 -21.66 -15.39 -7.57
CA SER A 236 -22.03 -16.78 -7.88
C SER A 236 -21.44 -17.76 -6.87
N TYR A 237 -20.15 -17.63 -6.55
CA TYR A 237 -19.51 -18.48 -5.54
C TYR A 237 -20.14 -18.35 -4.15
N LEU A 238 -20.45 -17.13 -3.72
CA LEU A 238 -21.09 -16.89 -2.41
C LEU A 238 -22.55 -17.36 -2.36
N LEU A 239 -23.27 -17.34 -3.48
CA LEU A 239 -24.68 -17.73 -3.56
C LEU A 239 -24.88 -19.24 -3.55
N ASP A 240 -24.12 -19.97 -4.37
CA ASP A 240 -24.34 -21.41 -4.57
C ASP A 240 -23.05 -22.26 -4.67
N GLY A 241 -21.88 -21.66 -4.45
CA GLY A 241 -20.60 -22.33 -4.54
C GLY A 241 -20.07 -22.51 -5.97
N SER A 242 -20.72 -21.92 -6.98
CA SER A 242 -20.26 -22.00 -8.37
C SER A 242 -18.91 -21.31 -8.57
N LEU A 243 -17.97 -22.04 -9.18
CA LEU A 243 -16.66 -21.54 -9.58
C LEU A 243 -16.59 -21.36 -11.10
N PRO A 244 -15.74 -20.44 -11.60
CA PRO A 244 -15.33 -20.44 -13.00
C PRO A 244 -14.78 -21.82 -13.43
N ALA A 245 -14.99 -22.20 -14.69
CA ALA A 245 -14.52 -23.49 -15.20
C ALA A 245 -12.97 -23.59 -15.18
N GLU A 246 -12.32 -22.47 -15.49
CA GLU A 246 -10.88 -22.24 -15.52
C GLU A 246 -10.55 -20.92 -14.83
N ASP A 247 -9.27 -20.62 -14.64
CA ASP A 247 -8.86 -19.30 -14.17
C ASP A 247 -9.24 -18.24 -15.22
N VAL A 248 -9.71 -17.08 -14.76
CA VAL A 248 -10.25 -16.03 -15.63
C VAL A 248 -9.54 -14.71 -15.38
N VAL A 249 -9.34 -13.96 -16.46
CA VAL A 249 -8.96 -12.55 -16.41
C VAL A 249 -10.21 -11.71 -16.66
N CYS A 250 -10.60 -10.91 -15.68
CA CYS A 250 -11.77 -10.06 -15.72
C CYS A 250 -11.36 -8.63 -16.06
N GLU A 251 -11.42 -8.27 -17.35
CA GLU A 251 -11.06 -6.93 -17.85
C GLU A 251 -12.05 -5.84 -17.41
N SER A 252 -13.32 -6.19 -17.18
CA SER A 252 -14.40 -5.25 -16.80
C SER A 252 -15.56 -5.89 -16.07
#